data_AF-A0A5U1F0U4-F1
#
_entry.id   AF-A0A5U1F0U4-F1
#
_cell.length_a   1.000
_cell.length_b   1.000
_cell.length_c   1.000
_cell.angle_alpha   90.00
_cell.angle_beta   90.00
_cell.angle_gamma   90.00
#
_symmetry.space_group_name_H-M   'P 1'
#
loop_
_entity.id
_entity.type
_entity.pdbx_description
1 polymer ?
#
loop_
_entity_poly.entity_id
_entity_poly.type
_entity_poly.pdbx_seq_one_letter_code
_entity_poly.pdbx_strand_id
1 'polypeptide(L)'
;MFCFGNLMRESGVVERLSDTVQNGLINIVTIFLGLSVGAKLVADKFLQPQTLGILLLGVIAFGIGTAAGVLMAKLLNLCSKNKINPLIGSAGVSAVPMAARVSNKVGLESDAQNFLLMHAMGPNVAGVIGSAIAAGVMLKYVLAM
;
A
#
# COMPACT_ATOMS: atom_id res chain seq x y z
N MET A 1 3.99 -15.94 4.62
CA MET A 1 2.67 -15.92 3.94
C MET A 1 2.74 -16.83 2.72
N PHE A 2 1.95 -17.91 2.69
CA PHE A 2 1.83 -18.80 1.54
C PHE A 2 0.92 -18.16 0.48
N CYS A 3 1.43 -17.17 -0.25
CA CYS A 3 0.80 -16.72 -1.48
C CYS A 3 1.09 -17.77 -2.56
N PHE A 4 0.05 -18.26 -3.25
CA PHE A 4 0.15 -19.30 -4.27
C PHE A 4 1.26 -19.04 -5.32
N GLY A 5 1.49 -17.78 -5.69
CA GLY A 5 2.60 -17.39 -6.56
C GLY A 5 3.99 -17.65 -5.97
N ASN A 6 4.19 -17.43 -4.66
CA ASN A 6 5.45 -17.77 -3.99
C ASN A 6 5.66 -19.28 -3.95
N LEU A 7 4.58 -20.06 -3.74
CA LEU A 7 4.66 -21.52 -3.81
C LEU A 7 5.07 -21.99 -5.22
N MET A 8 4.47 -21.43 -6.27
CA MET A 8 4.84 -21.74 -7.65
C MET A 8 6.32 -21.44 -7.93
N ARG A 9 6.83 -20.29 -7.44
CA ARG A 9 8.23 -19.90 -7.59
C ARG A 9 9.19 -20.81 -6.81
N GLU A 10 8.90 -21.08 -5.54
CA GLU A 10 9.78 -21.85 -4.65
C GLU A 10 9.68 -23.37 -4.86
N SER A 11 8.61 -23.87 -5.49
CA SER A 11 8.42 -25.30 -5.75
C SER A 11 9.36 -25.87 -6.81
N GLY A 12 9.95 -25.04 -7.69
CA GLY A 12 10.90 -25.45 -8.73
C GLY A 12 10.35 -26.37 -9.84
N VAL A 13 9.13 -26.91 -9.70
CA VAL A 13 8.54 -27.90 -10.62
C VAL A 13 7.54 -27.29 -11.62
N VAL A 14 7.23 -26.00 -11.50
CA VAL A 14 6.22 -25.30 -12.34
C VAL A 14 6.76 -24.00 -12.95
N GLU A 15 7.98 -24.02 -13.49
CA GLU A 15 8.67 -22.83 -14.00
C GLU A 15 7.89 -22.09 -15.11
N ARG A 16 7.32 -22.81 -16.08
CA ARG A 16 6.47 -22.22 -17.13
C ARG A 16 5.24 -21.49 -16.58
N LEU A 17 4.61 -22.04 -15.54
CA LEU A 17 3.43 -21.42 -14.92
C LEU A 17 3.86 -20.21 -14.08
N SER A 18 4.96 -20.32 -13.35
CA SER A 18 5.53 -19.23 -12.55
C SER A 18 5.86 -18.00 -13.41
N ASP A 19 6.49 -18.20 -14.56
CA ASP A 19 6.81 -17.11 -15.50
C ASP A 19 5.53 -16.45 -16.07
N THR A 20 4.56 -17.27 -16.49
CA THR A 20 3.27 -16.77 -16.99
C THR A 20 2.55 -15.92 -15.94
N VAL A 21 2.54 -16.35 -14.68
CA VAL A 21 1.90 -15.62 -13.58
C VAL A 21 2.62 -14.32 -13.25
N GLN A 22 3.95 -14.29 -13.29
CA GLN A 22 4.75 -13.10 -12.97
C GLN A 22 4.71 -12.02 -14.05
N ASN A 23 4.54 -12.40 -15.32
CA ASN A 23 4.63 -11.48 -16.45
C ASN A 23 3.30 -11.34 -17.19
N GLY A 24 2.91 -12.39 -17.92
CA GLY A 24 1.74 -12.36 -18.81
C GLY A 24 0.43 -12.06 -18.09
N LEU A 25 0.17 -12.79 -17.00
CA LEU A 25 -1.08 -12.65 -16.24
C LEU A 25 -1.20 -11.28 -15.58
N ILE A 26 -0.12 -10.77 -14.98
CA ILE A 26 -0.11 -9.42 -14.37
C ILE A 26 -0.42 -8.36 -15.43
N ASN A 27 0.17 -8.44 -16.62
CA ASN A 27 -0.11 -7.48 -17.69
C ASN A 27 -1.57 -7.54 -18.15
N ILE A 28 -2.11 -8.75 -18.36
CA ILE A 28 -3.51 -8.95 -18.75
C ILE A 28 -4.45 -8.36 -17.71
N VAL A 29 -4.27 -8.71 -16.43
CA VAL A 29 -5.11 -8.21 -15.33
C VAL A 29 -4.98 -6.68 -15.21
N THR A 30 -3.77 -6.14 -15.36
CA THR A 30 -3.54 -4.68 -15.30
C THR A 30 -4.28 -3.94 -16.41
N ILE A 31 -4.27 -4.47 -17.64
CA ILE A 31 -5.02 -3.90 -18.76
C ILE A 31 -6.51 -3.92 -18.47
N PHE A 32 -7.06 -5.06 -18.03
CA PHE A 32 -8.48 -5.17 -17.71
C PHE A 32 -8.89 -4.26 -16.56
N LEU A 33 -8.05 -4.14 -15.52
CA LEU A 33 -8.32 -3.28 -14.37
C LEU A 33 -8.24 -1.81 -14.76
N GLY A 34 -7.23 -1.41 -15.53
CA GLY A 34 -7.09 -0.07 -16.08
C GLY A 34 -8.26 0.32 -16.98
N LEU A 35 -8.68 -0.58 -17.87
CA LEU A 35 -9.82 -0.36 -18.76
C LEU A 35 -11.14 -0.28 -17.98
N SER A 36 -11.37 -1.18 -17.03
CA SER A 36 -12.62 -1.23 -16.25
C SER A 36 -12.76 -0.03 -15.31
N VAL A 37 -11.66 0.41 -14.69
CA VAL A 37 -11.64 1.61 -13.84
C VAL A 37 -11.77 2.86 -14.71
N GLY A 38 -11.01 2.93 -15.81
CA GLY A 38 -11.02 4.05 -16.75
C GLY A 38 -12.39 4.27 -17.41
N ALA A 39 -13.06 3.20 -17.83
CA ALA A 39 -14.38 3.27 -18.47
C ALA A 39 -15.49 3.80 -17.53
N LYS A 40 -15.29 3.70 -16.20
CA LYS A 40 -16.23 4.26 -15.20
C LYS A 40 -16.01 5.74 -14.93
N LEU A 41 -14.88 6.32 -15.37
CA LEU A 41 -14.56 7.74 -15.20
C LEU A 41 -15.21 8.57 -16.31
N VAL A 42 -16.53 8.81 -16.21
CA VAL A 42 -17.22 9.73 -17.11
C VAL A 42 -16.77 11.17 -16.80
N ALA A 43 -16.31 11.90 -17.81
CA ALA A 43 -15.75 13.26 -17.66
C ALA A 43 -16.69 14.22 -16.90
N ASP A 44 -18.00 14.14 -17.17
CA ASP A 44 -19.04 14.96 -16.54
C ASP A 44 -19.25 14.67 -15.05
N LYS A 45 -18.78 13.51 -14.57
CA LYS A 45 -18.78 13.12 -13.15
C LYS A 45 -17.43 13.36 -12.50
N PHE A 46 -16.34 13.25 -13.25
CA PHE A 46 -14.99 13.42 -12.74
C PHE A 46 -14.65 14.89 -12.43
N LEU A 47 -15.02 15.81 -13.32
CA LEU A 47 -14.76 17.25 -13.16
C LEU A 47 -15.80 17.97 -12.28
N GLN A 48 -16.65 17.23 -11.56
CA GLN A 48 -17.58 17.83 -10.62
C GLN A 48 -16.80 18.35 -9.39
N PRO A 49 -17.11 19.56 -8.89
CA PRO A 49 -16.49 20.09 -7.68
C PRO A 49 -16.54 19.13 -6.50
N GLN A 50 -17.61 18.33 -6.40
CA GLN A 50 -17.78 17.29 -5.39
C GLN A 50 -16.74 16.18 -5.52
N THR A 51 -16.53 15.64 -6.73
CA THR A 51 -15.53 14.58 -6.98
C THR A 51 -14.12 15.08 -6.74
N LEU A 52 -13.82 16.31 -7.18
CA LEU A 52 -12.54 16.95 -6.92
C LEU A 52 -12.32 17.16 -5.40
N GLY A 53 -13.37 17.51 -4.67
CA GLY A 53 -13.37 17.60 -3.21
C GLY A 53 -13.04 16.28 -2.52
N ILE A 54 -13.61 15.15 -2.99
CA ILE A 54 -13.30 13.81 -2.48
C ILE A 54 -11.83 13.45 -2.75
N LEU A 55 -11.33 13.75 -3.95
CA LEU A 55 -9.93 13.52 -4.30
C LEU A 55 -9.00 14.28 -3.35
N LEU A 56 -9.29 15.56 -3.11
CA LEU A 56 -8.49 16.44 -2.27
C LEU A 56 -8.55 16.01 -0.79
N LEU A 57 -9.72 15.61 -0.30
CA LEU A 57 -9.88 14.95 1.00
C LEU A 57 -9.00 13.69 1.11
N GLY A 58 -8.95 12.88 0.05
CA GLY A 58 -8.08 11.72 -0.03
C GLY A 58 -6.60 12.09 0.13
N VAL A 59 -6.12 13.11 -0.60
CA VAL A 59 -4.73 13.60 -0.50
C VAL A 59 -4.41 14.06 0.93
N ILE A 60 -5.30 14.85 1.54
CA ILE A 60 -5.12 15.30 2.92
C ILE A 60 -5.10 14.12 3.89
N ALA A 61 -6.02 13.17 3.75
CA ALA A 61 -6.09 11.98 4.59
C ALA A 61 -4.81 11.12 4.47
N PHE A 62 -4.29 10.94 3.26
CA PHE A 62 -3.00 10.27 3.03
C PHE A 62 -1.85 11.02 3.72
N GLY A 63 -1.81 12.35 3.60
CA GLY A 63 -0.79 13.18 4.25
C GLY A 63 -0.83 13.06 5.78
N ILE A 64 -2.03 13.09 6.38
CA ILE A 64 -2.22 12.89 7.82
C ILE A 64 -1.80 11.47 8.21
N GLY A 65 -2.18 10.45 7.45
CA GLY A 65 -1.80 9.05 7.72
C GLY A 65 -0.28 8.85 7.69
N THR A 66 0.41 9.41 6.70
CA THR A 66 1.87 9.39 6.63
C THR A 66 2.51 10.12 7.81
N ALA A 67 2.04 11.33 8.14
CA ALA A 67 2.56 12.10 9.26
C ALA A 67 2.35 11.38 10.60
N ALA A 68 1.16 10.84 10.84
CA ALA A 68 0.83 10.06 12.03
C ALA A 68 1.72 8.80 12.15
N GLY A 69 1.98 8.09 11.04
CA GLY A 69 2.87 6.95 11.02
C GLY A 69 4.31 7.32 11.41
N VAL A 70 4.84 8.42 10.89
CA VAL A 70 6.18 8.93 11.26
C VAL A 70 6.24 9.36 12.72
N LEU A 71 5.22 10.07 13.21
CA LEU A 71 5.13 10.48 14.61
C LEU A 71 5.06 9.27 15.55
N MET A 72 4.28 8.25 15.20
CA MET A 72 4.20 7.00 15.96
C MET A 72 5.56 6.30 16.02
N ALA A 73 6.29 6.21 14.90
CA ALA A 73 7.63 5.63 14.91
C ALA A 73 8.62 6.42 15.78
N LYS A 74 8.52 7.76 15.80
CA LYS A 74 9.30 8.60 16.72
C LYS A 74 8.91 8.38 18.18
N LEU A 75 7.63 8.20 18.49
CA LEU A 75 7.16 7.91 19.84
C LEU A 75 7.67 6.55 20.32
N LEU A 76 7.64 5.53 19.45
CA LEU A 76 8.20 4.20 19.75
C LEU A 76 9.71 4.26 20.06
N ASN A 77 10.45 5.17 19.40
CA ASN A 77 11.86 5.39 19.70
C ASN A 77 12.14 5.99 21.08
N LEU A 78 11.14 6.56 21.75
CA LEU A 78 11.29 7.05 23.12
C LEU A 78 11.35 5.89 24.13
N CYS A 79 10.65 4.80 23.86
CA CYS A 79 10.58 3.63 24.72
C CYS A 79 11.49 2.48 24.28
N SER A 80 11.94 2.48 23.02
CA SER A 80 12.78 1.41 22.47
C SER A 80 14.27 1.64 22.71
N LYS A 81 14.98 0.62 23.18
CA LYS A 81 16.45 0.62 23.26
C LYS A 81 17.10 0.63 21.86
N ASN A 82 16.45 -0.02 20.89
CA ASN A 82 16.88 -0.06 19.49
C ASN A 82 16.06 0.96 18.69
N LYS A 83 16.73 2.02 18.20
CA LYS A 83 16.06 3.07 17.43
C LYS A 83 15.63 2.54 16.06
N ILE A 84 14.38 2.78 15.73
CA ILE A 84 13.73 2.45 14.46
C ILE A 84 13.83 3.68 13.55
N ASN A 85 14.11 3.49 12.26
CA ASN A 85 14.05 4.60 11.30
C ASN A 85 12.60 5.10 11.17
N PRO A 86 12.30 6.39 11.43
CA PRO A 86 10.95 6.94 11.33
C PRO A 86 10.28 6.78 9.96
N LEU A 87 11.06 6.64 8.88
CA LEU A 87 10.56 6.36 7.52
C LEU A 87 9.87 4.99 7.41
N ILE A 88 10.14 4.06 8.32
CA ILE A 88 9.40 2.80 8.40
C ILE A 88 7.94 3.08 8.84
N GLY A 89 7.74 4.10 9.66
CA GLY A 89 6.42 4.54 10.10
C GLY A 89 5.56 5.11 8.96
N SER A 90 6.14 5.86 8.03
CA SER A 90 5.42 6.35 6.85
C SER A 90 4.93 5.24 5.92
N ALA A 91 5.58 4.06 5.95
CA ALA A 91 5.16 2.91 5.16
C ALA A 91 3.86 2.25 5.66
N GLY A 92 3.33 2.63 6.83
CA GLY A 92 2.09 2.09 7.39
C GLY A 92 0.81 2.47 6.65
N VAL A 93 0.89 3.30 5.61
CA VAL A 93 -0.25 3.67 4.74
C VAL A 93 -0.64 2.48 3.86
N SER A 94 -1.94 2.22 3.67
CA SER A 94 -2.52 1.05 2.99
C SER A 94 -2.22 0.90 1.48
N ALA A 95 -1.17 1.52 0.95
CA ALA A 95 -0.76 1.41 -0.44
C ALA A 95 0.38 0.39 -0.59
N VAL A 96 0.06 -0.91 -0.56
CA VAL A 96 1.04 -1.98 -0.77
C VAL A 96 1.33 -2.18 -2.26
N PRO A 97 2.61 -2.33 -2.68
CA PRO A 97 3.86 -2.14 -1.93
C PRO A 97 4.40 -0.70 -2.01
N MET A 98 3.66 0.23 -2.64
CA MET A 98 4.14 1.55 -3.00
C MET A 98 4.60 2.40 -1.81
N ALA A 99 3.89 2.44 -0.68
CA ALA A 99 4.30 3.22 0.50
C ALA A 99 5.67 2.78 1.06
N ALA A 100 5.93 1.46 1.06
CA ALA A 100 7.22 0.89 1.45
C ALA A 100 8.32 1.21 0.43
N ARG A 101 8.02 1.17 -0.87
CA ARG A 101 8.97 1.55 -1.93
C ARG A 101 9.33 3.03 -1.89
N VAL A 102 8.36 3.90 -1.64
CA VAL A 102 8.60 5.35 -1.48
C VAL A 102 9.49 5.61 -0.27
N SER A 103 9.18 4.99 0.87
CA SER A 103 10.00 5.12 2.08
C SER A 103 11.44 4.63 1.86
N ASN A 104 11.63 3.54 1.12
CA ASN A 104 12.96 3.05 0.72
C ASN A 104 13.67 4.01 -0.24
N LYS A 105 12.97 4.55 -1.24
CA LYS A 105 13.54 5.50 -2.19
C LYS A 105 14.05 6.76 -1.48
N VAL A 106 13.23 7.36 -0.62
CA VAL A 106 13.61 8.55 0.17
C VAL A 106 14.73 8.24 1.16
N GLY A 107 14.73 7.03 1.73
CA GLY A 107 15.82 6.53 2.55
C GLY A 107 17.16 6.49 1.80
N LEU A 108 17.15 5.95 0.58
CA LEU A 108 18.33 5.86 -0.30
C LEU A 108 18.79 7.22 -0.84
N GLU A 109 17.88 8.16 -1.06
CA GLU A 109 18.21 9.55 -1.41
C GLU A 109 18.95 10.26 -0.28
N SER A 110 18.66 9.91 0.98
CA SER A 110 19.32 10.47 2.15
C SER A 110 20.62 9.74 2.51
N ASP A 111 20.64 8.42 2.35
CA ASP A 111 21.79 7.55 2.62
C ASP A 111 21.70 6.28 1.75
N ALA A 112 22.66 6.11 0.84
CA ALA A 112 22.70 5.00 -0.10
C ALA A 112 22.87 3.61 0.56
N GLN A 113 23.25 3.54 1.84
CA GLN A 113 23.33 2.29 2.60
C GLN A 113 22.06 1.97 3.40
N ASN A 114 21.05 2.85 3.38
CA ASN A 114 19.85 2.75 4.19
C ASN A 114 18.72 1.99 3.47
N PHE A 115 18.80 0.65 3.49
CA PHE A 115 17.81 -0.23 2.87
C PHE A 115 16.62 -0.50 3.80
N LEU A 116 15.50 0.18 3.54
CA LEU A 116 14.32 0.15 4.39
C LEU A 116 13.24 -0.81 3.91
N LEU A 117 13.27 -1.24 2.64
CA LEU A 117 12.19 -1.99 2.01
C LEU A 117 11.75 -3.21 2.83
N MET A 118 12.70 -4.03 3.29
CA MET A 118 12.39 -5.26 4.03
C MET A 118 11.71 -5.00 5.37
N HIS A 119 12.06 -3.90 6.04
CA HIS A 119 11.43 -3.50 7.31
C HIS A 119 10.11 -2.75 7.10
N ALA A 120 10.02 -1.94 6.04
CA ALA A 120 8.85 -1.14 5.68
C ALA A 120 7.67 -1.98 5.16
N MET A 121 7.94 -3.17 4.60
CA MET A 121 6.89 -4.07 4.11
C MET A 121 5.98 -4.60 5.23
N GLY A 122 6.50 -4.81 6.45
CA GLY A 122 5.70 -5.28 7.59
C GLY A 122 4.57 -4.30 7.94
N PRO A 123 4.90 -3.04 8.31
CA PRO A 123 3.90 -2.00 8.57
C PRO A 123 2.94 -1.75 7.40
N ASN A 124 3.42 -1.80 6.16
CA ASN A 124 2.58 -1.58 4.98
C ASN A 124 1.50 -2.67 4.81
N VAL A 125 1.88 -3.95 4.97
CA VAL A 125 0.93 -5.06 4.95
C VAL A 125 -0.05 -4.98 6.11
N ALA A 126 0.42 -4.61 7.31
CA ALA A 126 -0.44 -4.40 8.46
C ALA A 126 -1.47 -3.27 8.22
N GLY A 127 -1.05 -2.18 7.57
CA GLY A 127 -1.93 -1.06 7.18
C GLY A 127 -3.07 -1.48 6.27
N VAL A 128 -2.78 -2.27 5.22
CA VAL A 128 -3.82 -2.81 4.33
C VAL A 128 -4.82 -3.68 5.09
N ILE A 129 -4.34 -4.64 5.87
CA ILE A 129 -5.21 -5.54 6.64
C ILE A 129 -6.06 -4.74 7.63
N GLY A 130 -5.46 -3.81 8.37
CA GLY A 130 -6.16 -2.95 9.32
C GLY A 130 -7.27 -2.12 8.66
N SER A 131 -6.96 -1.49 7.53
CA SER A 131 -7.94 -0.70 6.77
C SER A 131 -9.09 -1.56 6.20
N ALA A 132 -8.81 -2.78 5.74
CA ALA A 132 -9.83 -3.70 5.25
C ALA A 132 -10.80 -4.13 6.36
N ILE A 133 -10.27 -4.43 7.55
CA ILE A 133 -11.08 -4.76 8.73
C ILE A 133 -11.93 -3.56 9.15
N ALA A 134 -11.33 -2.37 9.26
CA ALA A 134 -12.03 -1.15 9.64
C ALA A 134 -13.16 -0.81 8.64
N ALA A 135 -12.89 -0.91 7.33
CA ALA A 135 -13.90 -0.71 6.29
C ALA A 135 -15.01 -1.76 6.36
N GLY A 136 -14.67 -3.03 6.58
CA GLY A 136 -15.66 -4.10 6.75
C GLY A 136 -16.58 -3.87 7.95
N VAL A 137 -16.02 -3.44 9.08
CA VAL A 137 -16.78 -3.07 10.28
C VAL A 137 -17.66 -1.85 10.02
N MET A 138 -17.12 -0.81 9.37
CA MET A 138 -17.88 0.39 9.00
C MET A 138 -19.08 0.04 8.11
N LEU A 139 -18.89 -0.76 7.07
CA LEU A 139 -19.98 -1.20 6.19
C LEU A 139 -21.06 -1.96 6.95
N LYS A 140 -20.67 -2.84 7.89
CA LYS A 140 -21.62 -3.57 8.74
C LYS A 140 -22.50 -2.61 9.54
N TYR A 141 -21.94 -1.55 10.13
CA TYR A 141 -22.72 -0.59 10.91
C TYR A 141 -23.56 0.35 10.06
N VAL A 142 -23.07 0.77 8.90
CA VAL A 142 -23.82 1.64 7.97
C VAL A 142 -24.99 0.90 7.34
N LEU A 143 -24.84 -0.39 7.00
CA LEU A 143 -25.93 -1.22 6.46
C LEU A 143 -26.96 -1.65 7.53
N ALA A 144 -26.60 -1.54 8.82
CA ALA A 144 -27.49 -1.85 9.94
C ALA A 144 -28.32 -0.65 10.42
N MET A 145 -28.11 0.53 9.82
CA MET A 145 -28.83 1.78 10.09
C MET A 145 -29.78 2.08 8.93
#